data_AF-A0A927VKK9-F1
#
_entry.id   AF-A0A927VKK9-F1
#
_cell.length_a   1.000
_cell.length_b   1.000
_cell.length_c   1.000
_cell.angle_alpha   90.00
_cell.angle_beta   90.00
_cell.angle_gamma   90.00
#
_symmetry.space_group_name_H-M   'P 1'
#
loop_
_entity.id
_entity.type
_entity.pdbx_description
1 polymer ?
#
loop_
_entity_poly.entity_id
_entity_poly.type
_entity_poly.pdbx_seq_one_letter_code
_entity_poly.pdbx_strand_id
1 'polypeptide(L)'
;MRKIAKSVSIILVLILICMAVAACGGGSKKLSSDWPTTGLGAMLPVPEKGKLDISSDRKDLFSAKIEKTDRDTYRNYVEACKAQGFTVEAEEDNSSYSKYDAFNSDGYKLELRSSKEDEFSVRLEAPEEMEELKWPTAGLAALIPEPESKNGKIVKDSSDRFTANVADTTIDDYKTYGGLCYDYGFAYDYDNGDDYFNAYNEDGVYLRLRYEGNNVMSISLEAPEETTAAPETTAAPETQAPETQAPETQGQADSGIIRPEIKEAIDSYEAFIDEYCEFMKNYNASDLTMLAKYMELVSKELEMTKQFEAIENNDLNDAETAYFLEVELRCNQKLSETAVNIAN
;
A
#
# COMPACT_ATOMS: atom_id res chain seq x y z
N MET A 1 16.54 1.48 15.66
CA MET A 1 15.25 0.75 15.68
C MET A 1 14.68 0.74 14.26
N ARG A 2 15.03 -0.28 13.48
CA ARG A 2 14.47 -0.48 12.13
C ARG A 2 13.18 -1.28 12.30
N LYS A 3 12.04 -0.64 12.06
CA LYS A 3 10.70 -1.24 12.22
C LYS A 3 10.53 -2.42 11.25
N ILE A 4 10.30 -3.61 11.79
CA ILE A 4 9.97 -4.86 11.06
C ILE A 4 8.76 -4.70 10.15
N ALA A 5 7.86 -3.76 10.47
CA ALA A 5 6.70 -3.36 9.68
C ALA A 5 7.03 -3.05 8.20
N LYS A 6 8.19 -2.45 7.92
CA LYS A 6 8.60 -2.18 6.53
C LYS A 6 9.01 -3.45 5.78
N SER A 7 9.61 -4.43 6.47
CA SER A 7 10.03 -5.69 5.85
C SER A 7 8.85 -6.62 5.59
N VAL A 8 7.88 -6.71 6.50
CA VAL A 8 6.65 -7.52 6.32
C VAL A 8 5.78 -6.98 5.19
N SER A 9 5.66 -5.65 5.08
CA SER A 9 4.95 -4.99 3.96
C SER A 9 5.65 -5.21 2.61
N ILE A 10 6.99 -5.29 2.58
CA ILE A 10 7.77 -5.57 1.37
C ILE A 10 7.65 -7.04 0.97
N ILE A 11 7.58 -7.95 1.94
CA ILE A 11 7.43 -9.39 1.74
C ILE A 11 6.02 -9.76 1.21
N LEU A 12 4.96 -9.16 1.75
CA LEU A 12 3.58 -9.33 1.23
C LEU A 12 3.46 -8.88 -0.24
N VAL A 13 4.16 -7.79 -0.58
CA VAL A 13 4.26 -7.32 -1.97
C VAL A 13 5.07 -8.30 -2.84
N LEU A 14 6.13 -8.93 -2.32
CA LEU A 14 6.93 -9.93 -3.05
C LEU A 14 6.19 -11.26 -3.32
N ILE A 15 5.32 -11.70 -2.41
CA ILE A 15 4.49 -12.90 -2.60
C ILE A 15 3.43 -12.67 -3.67
N LEU A 16 2.81 -11.48 -3.69
CA LEU A 16 1.92 -11.05 -4.77
C LEU A 16 2.67 -10.89 -6.13
N ILE A 17 3.97 -10.54 -6.10
CA ILE A 17 4.83 -10.44 -7.29
C ILE A 17 5.21 -11.81 -7.86
N CYS A 18 5.20 -12.89 -7.07
CA CYS A 18 5.57 -14.22 -7.55
C CYS A 18 4.54 -14.87 -8.49
N MET A 19 3.36 -14.27 -8.72
CA MET A 19 2.44 -14.68 -9.78
C MET A 19 2.81 -14.13 -11.18
N ALA A 20 3.90 -13.35 -11.32
CA ALA A 20 4.32 -12.80 -12.60
C ALA A 20 5.52 -13.51 -13.25
N VAL A 21 5.78 -14.79 -12.91
CA VAL A 21 6.79 -15.58 -13.64
C VAL A 21 6.14 -16.77 -14.34
N ALA A 22 5.53 -16.47 -15.49
CA ALA A 22 5.34 -17.41 -16.58
C ALA A 22 5.28 -16.65 -17.91
N ALA A 23 6.42 -16.07 -18.31
CA ALA A 23 6.65 -15.66 -19.69
C ALA A 23 8.13 -15.77 -20.08
N CYS A 24 8.77 -16.91 -19.79
CA CYS A 24 9.94 -17.30 -20.58
C CYS A 24 9.46 -17.80 -21.95
N GLY A 25 9.50 -16.89 -22.92
CA GLY A 25 9.37 -17.21 -24.33
C GLY A 25 10.40 -16.39 -25.11
N GLY A 26 11.60 -16.96 -25.25
CA GLY A 26 12.71 -16.37 -25.98
C GLY A 26 12.34 -15.94 -27.40
N GLY A 27 12.65 -14.69 -27.69
CA GLY A 27 12.61 -14.07 -29.01
C GLY A 27 12.85 -12.59 -28.83
N SER A 28 13.83 -12.02 -29.52
CA SER A 28 13.94 -10.56 -29.63
C SER A 28 12.72 -10.07 -30.42
N LYS A 29 11.61 -9.87 -29.72
CA LYS A 29 10.37 -9.34 -30.26
C LYS A 29 10.42 -7.81 -30.24
N LYS A 30 9.81 -7.22 -31.24
CA LYS A 30 9.90 -5.79 -31.54
C LYS A 30 8.93 -5.05 -30.60
N LEU A 31 9.41 -4.03 -29.89
CA LEU A 31 8.60 -3.26 -28.93
C LEU A 31 7.22 -2.83 -29.48
N SER A 32 7.20 -2.41 -30.75
CA SER A 32 5.96 -1.99 -31.42
C SER A 32 4.94 -3.11 -31.66
N SER A 33 5.35 -4.39 -31.69
CA SER A 33 4.43 -5.52 -31.90
C SER A 33 3.85 -6.08 -30.61
N ASP A 34 4.49 -5.80 -29.48
CA ASP A 34 4.10 -6.34 -28.17
C ASP A 34 3.36 -5.33 -27.29
N TRP A 35 3.34 -4.05 -27.68
CA TRP A 35 2.57 -3.01 -26.97
C TRP A 35 1.06 -3.28 -27.07
N PRO A 36 0.29 -3.08 -25.99
CA PRO A 36 -1.15 -3.29 -26.02
C PRO A 36 -1.85 -2.42 -27.07
N THR A 37 -2.74 -3.05 -27.85
CA THR A 37 -3.61 -2.35 -28.82
C THR A 37 -5.06 -2.23 -28.34
N THR A 38 -5.35 -2.76 -27.16
CA THR A 38 -6.62 -2.67 -26.44
C THR A 38 -6.34 -2.38 -24.96
N GLY A 39 -7.39 -2.08 -24.18
CA GLY A 39 -7.23 -1.83 -22.74
C GLY A 39 -6.58 -0.48 -22.45
N LEU A 40 -6.06 -0.32 -21.23
CA LEU A 40 -5.47 0.93 -20.77
C LEU A 40 -4.12 1.20 -21.46
N GLY A 41 -3.32 0.17 -21.73
CA GLY A 41 -2.04 0.34 -22.43
C GLY A 41 -2.17 0.97 -23.83
N ALA A 42 -3.32 0.79 -24.50
CA ALA A 42 -3.59 1.37 -25.81
C ALA A 42 -3.84 2.90 -25.78
N MET A 43 -4.06 3.47 -24.60
CA MET A 43 -4.21 4.92 -24.40
C MET A 43 -2.85 5.65 -24.38
N LEU A 44 -1.77 4.89 -24.24
CA LEU A 44 -0.41 5.41 -24.11
C LEU A 44 0.32 5.34 -25.46
N PRO A 45 1.27 6.26 -25.70
CA PRO A 45 2.14 6.16 -26.86
C PRO A 45 3.00 4.89 -26.76
N VAL A 46 3.48 4.38 -27.89
CA VAL A 46 4.46 3.28 -27.91
C VAL A 46 5.85 3.90 -27.68
N PRO A 47 6.66 3.41 -26.73
CA PRO A 47 8.02 3.91 -26.58
C PRO A 47 8.86 3.63 -27.84
N GLU A 48 9.82 4.52 -28.13
CA GLU A 48 10.63 4.44 -29.35
C GLU A 48 11.48 3.16 -29.41
N LYS A 49 12.03 2.77 -28.26
CA LYS A 49 12.90 1.61 -28.11
C LYS A 49 12.85 1.07 -26.68
N GLY A 50 13.42 -0.12 -26.52
CA GLY A 50 13.46 -0.85 -25.26
C GLY A 50 12.86 -2.24 -25.38
N LYS A 51 12.88 -2.97 -24.28
CA LYS A 51 12.22 -4.27 -24.11
C LYS A 51 11.06 -4.09 -23.14
N LEU A 52 9.87 -4.48 -23.58
CA LEU A 52 8.65 -4.37 -22.79
C LEU A 52 8.51 -5.55 -21.84
N ASP A 53 8.14 -5.24 -20.61
CA ASP A 53 7.69 -6.19 -19.60
C ASP A 53 6.39 -5.67 -18.98
N ILE A 54 5.26 -6.28 -19.32
CA ILE A 54 3.95 -5.88 -18.80
C ILE A 54 3.65 -6.66 -17.53
N SER A 55 3.51 -5.93 -16.43
CA SER A 55 3.11 -6.49 -15.13
C SER A 55 1.59 -6.50 -14.94
N SER A 56 0.85 -5.60 -15.58
CA SER A 56 -0.60 -5.54 -15.50
C SER A 56 -1.21 -4.85 -16.72
N ASP A 57 -2.34 -5.38 -17.20
CA ASP A 57 -3.22 -4.72 -18.17
C ASP A 57 -4.67 -5.11 -17.86
N ARG A 58 -5.18 -4.53 -16.77
CA ARG A 58 -6.55 -4.69 -16.30
C ARG A 58 -7.35 -3.43 -16.63
N LYS A 59 -8.67 -3.50 -16.43
CA LYS A 59 -9.59 -2.37 -16.68
C LYS A 59 -9.27 -1.12 -15.84
N ASP A 60 -8.64 -1.31 -14.69
CA ASP A 60 -8.37 -0.28 -13.67
C ASP A 60 -6.89 0.10 -13.61
N LEU A 61 -6.00 -0.77 -14.09
CA LEU A 61 -4.56 -0.58 -14.00
C LEU A 61 -3.83 -1.17 -15.20
N PHE A 62 -3.03 -0.33 -15.86
CA PHE A 62 -1.92 -0.76 -16.70
C PHE A 62 -0.59 -0.47 -16.01
N SER A 63 0.34 -1.41 -16.05
CA SER A 63 1.67 -1.25 -15.48
C SER A 63 2.69 -2.04 -16.29
N ALA A 64 3.71 -1.35 -16.78
CA ALA A 64 4.79 -1.94 -17.56
C ALA A 64 6.15 -1.35 -17.20
N LYS A 65 7.19 -2.13 -17.44
CA LYS A 65 8.59 -1.72 -17.36
C LYS A 65 9.20 -1.77 -18.76
N ILE A 66 9.95 -0.72 -19.10
CA ILE A 66 10.68 -0.60 -20.36
C ILE A 66 12.17 -0.69 -20.05
N GLU A 67 12.77 -1.84 -20.35
CA GLU A 67 14.19 -2.11 -20.14
C GLU A 67 15.02 -1.74 -21.37
N LYS A 68 16.35 -1.71 -21.23
CA LYS A 68 17.30 -1.44 -22.34
C LYS A 68 17.02 -0.09 -23.01
N THR A 69 16.68 0.89 -22.18
CA THR A 69 16.35 2.25 -22.58
C THR A 69 17.50 3.20 -22.24
N ASP A 70 17.29 4.49 -22.42
CA ASP A 70 18.18 5.54 -21.92
C ASP A 70 17.37 6.76 -21.47
N ARG A 71 18.06 7.76 -20.92
CA ARG A 71 17.43 8.98 -20.42
C ARG A 71 16.70 9.77 -21.52
N ASP A 72 17.19 9.75 -22.75
CA ASP A 72 16.55 10.45 -23.86
C ASP A 72 15.27 9.74 -24.28
N THR A 73 15.25 8.41 -24.25
CA THR A 73 14.03 7.62 -24.49
C THR A 73 12.96 7.91 -23.44
N TYR A 74 13.32 7.99 -22.16
CA TYR A 74 12.39 8.37 -21.10
C TYR A 74 11.82 9.77 -21.35
N ARG A 75 12.66 10.77 -21.64
CA ARG A 75 12.23 12.13 -21.93
C ARG A 75 11.31 12.21 -23.16
N ASN A 76 11.68 11.54 -24.25
CA ASN A 76 10.84 11.46 -25.44
C ASN A 76 9.49 10.81 -25.13
N TYR A 77 9.47 9.79 -24.26
CA TYR A 77 8.24 9.13 -23.84
C TYR A 77 7.35 10.05 -23.00
N VAL A 78 7.93 10.83 -22.08
CA VAL A 78 7.22 11.88 -21.33
C VAL A 78 6.57 12.89 -22.29
N GLU A 79 7.33 13.40 -23.26
CA GLU A 79 6.80 14.35 -24.26
C GLU A 79 5.69 13.73 -25.13
N ALA A 80 5.81 12.45 -25.49
CA ALA A 80 4.76 11.73 -26.19
C ALA A 80 3.50 11.57 -25.33
N CYS A 81 3.63 11.34 -24.02
CA CYS A 81 2.50 11.28 -23.10
C CYS A 81 1.83 12.65 -22.94
N LYS A 82 2.60 13.73 -22.83
CA LYS A 82 2.08 15.12 -22.85
C LYS A 82 1.28 15.41 -24.12
N ALA A 83 1.79 14.97 -25.28
CA ALA A 83 1.09 15.10 -26.55
C ALA A 83 -0.23 14.30 -26.62
N GLN A 84 -0.39 13.27 -25.79
CA GLN A 84 -1.64 12.51 -25.61
C GLN A 84 -2.58 13.11 -24.55
N GLY A 85 -2.26 14.28 -24.01
CA GLY A 85 -3.13 15.03 -23.10
C GLY A 85 -2.86 14.81 -21.62
N PHE A 86 -1.88 13.99 -21.23
CA PHE A 86 -1.44 13.87 -19.84
C PHE A 86 -0.67 15.13 -19.43
N THR A 87 -1.41 16.15 -18.99
CA THR A 87 -0.88 17.49 -18.70
C THR A 87 -1.58 18.16 -17.52
N VAL A 88 -2.68 17.60 -17.04
CA VAL A 88 -3.45 18.11 -15.91
C VAL A 88 -2.68 17.81 -14.62
N GLU A 89 -2.48 18.83 -13.79
CA GLU A 89 -1.75 18.76 -12.52
C GLU A 89 -0.40 18.03 -12.64
N ALA A 90 0.35 18.34 -13.70
CA ALA A 90 1.60 17.66 -13.98
C ALA A 90 2.70 18.00 -12.95
N GLU A 91 3.32 16.97 -12.41
CA GLU A 91 4.53 17.04 -11.61
C GLU A 91 5.70 16.40 -12.35
N GLU A 92 6.83 17.11 -12.45
CA GLU A 92 8.02 16.61 -13.11
C GLU A 92 9.26 16.85 -12.24
N ASP A 93 10.03 15.79 -12.00
CA ASP A 93 11.34 15.85 -11.36
C ASP A 93 12.38 15.30 -12.34
N ASN A 94 13.44 16.08 -12.59
CA ASN A 94 14.52 15.74 -13.52
C ASN A 94 15.86 15.44 -12.80
N SER A 95 15.80 15.11 -11.50
CA SER A 95 16.94 14.66 -10.71
C SER A 95 17.39 13.23 -11.11
N SER A 96 18.32 12.67 -10.33
CA SER A 96 18.82 11.30 -10.52
C SER A 96 17.73 10.24 -10.54
N TYR A 97 16.56 10.53 -9.96
CA TYR A 97 15.34 9.73 -10.04
C TYR A 97 14.29 10.54 -10.80
N SER A 98 14.30 10.45 -12.13
CA SER A 98 13.37 11.25 -12.92
C SER A 98 11.95 10.73 -12.75
N LYS A 99 10.99 11.62 -12.50
CA LYS A 99 9.57 11.29 -12.35
C LYS A 99 8.71 12.19 -13.24
N TYR A 100 7.59 11.66 -13.70
CA TYR A 100 6.55 12.45 -14.34
C TYR A 100 5.18 11.88 -13.95
N ASP A 101 4.39 12.68 -13.25
CA ASP A 101 3.02 12.36 -12.86
C ASP A 101 2.08 13.37 -13.51
N ALA A 102 0.99 12.90 -14.10
CA ALA A 102 -0.03 13.80 -14.65
C ALA A 102 -1.34 13.07 -14.86
N PHE A 103 -2.43 13.83 -14.90
CA PHE A 103 -3.73 13.35 -15.35
C PHE A 103 -4.00 13.77 -16.79
N ASN A 104 -4.88 13.03 -17.47
CA ASN A 104 -5.54 13.53 -18.68
C ASN A 104 -6.90 14.16 -18.34
N SER A 105 -7.59 14.73 -19.34
CA SER A 105 -8.90 15.37 -19.15
C SER A 105 -10.00 14.42 -18.69
N ASP A 106 -9.81 13.12 -18.90
CA ASP A 106 -10.77 12.08 -18.55
C ASP A 106 -10.49 11.49 -17.15
N GLY A 107 -9.46 12.00 -16.45
CA GLY A 107 -9.11 11.64 -15.08
C GLY A 107 -8.18 10.43 -14.93
N TYR A 108 -7.64 9.89 -16.02
CA TYR A 108 -6.64 8.82 -15.93
C TYR A 108 -5.32 9.36 -15.40
N LYS A 109 -4.75 8.66 -14.41
CA LYS A 109 -3.49 9.05 -13.76
C LYS A 109 -2.33 8.30 -14.40
N LEU A 110 -1.40 9.03 -15.01
CA LEU A 110 -0.14 8.51 -15.52
C LEU A 110 0.96 8.77 -14.49
N GLU A 111 1.72 7.72 -14.17
CA GLU A 111 2.95 7.83 -13.39
C GLU A 111 4.11 7.19 -14.14
N LEU A 112 5.16 7.97 -14.34
CA LEU A 112 6.42 7.54 -14.94
C LEU A 112 7.54 7.67 -13.91
N ARG A 113 8.37 6.64 -13.79
CA ARG A 113 9.53 6.63 -12.88
C ARG A 113 10.75 6.10 -13.61
N SER A 114 11.87 6.80 -13.50
CA SER A 114 13.20 6.33 -13.93
C SER A 114 14.11 6.27 -12.71
N SER A 115 14.58 5.07 -12.37
CA SER A 115 15.44 4.83 -11.20
C SER A 115 16.86 4.38 -11.56
N LYS A 116 17.11 4.05 -12.83
CA LYS A 116 18.42 3.63 -13.39
C LYS A 116 18.60 4.14 -14.81
N GLU A 117 19.84 4.15 -15.29
CA GLU A 117 20.20 4.66 -16.62
C GLU A 117 19.52 3.91 -17.78
N ASP A 118 19.04 2.68 -17.56
CA ASP A 118 18.59 1.77 -18.62
C ASP A 118 17.18 1.18 -18.44
N GLU A 119 16.38 1.69 -17.49
CA GLU A 119 14.96 1.32 -17.35
C GLU A 119 14.06 2.49 -16.90
N PHE A 120 12.79 2.46 -17.31
CA PHE A 120 11.72 3.25 -16.69
C PHE A 120 10.43 2.45 -16.56
N SER A 121 9.60 2.79 -15.57
CA SER A 121 8.27 2.23 -15.38
C SER A 121 7.19 3.16 -15.91
N VAL A 122 6.12 2.57 -16.39
CA VAL A 122 4.91 3.21 -16.88
C VAL A 122 3.74 2.64 -16.11
N ARG A 123 2.97 3.49 -15.44
CA ARG A 123 1.74 3.12 -14.75
C ARG A 123 0.62 4.04 -15.19
N LEU A 124 -0.52 3.46 -15.55
CA LEU A 124 -1.74 4.20 -15.91
C LEU A 124 -2.90 3.63 -15.10
N GLU A 125 -3.52 4.46 -14.28
CA GLU A 125 -4.68 4.12 -13.46
C GLU A 125 -5.94 4.76 -14.06
N ALA A 126 -7.02 3.98 -14.11
CA ALA A 126 -8.32 4.50 -14.48
C ALA A 126 -8.88 5.38 -13.36
N PRO A 127 -9.62 6.46 -13.68
CA PRO A 127 -10.34 7.22 -12.67
C PRO A 127 -11.33 6.30 -11.95
N GLU A 128 -11.53 6.55 -10.65
CA GLU A 128 -12.57 5.86 -9.92
C GLU A 128 -13.96 6.30 -10.42
N GLU A 129 -14.86 5.32 -10.59
CA GLU A 129 -16.25 5.60 -10.91
C GLU A 129 -16.96 6.26 -9.72
N MET A 130 -17.48 7.47 -9.94
CA MET A 130 -18.18 8.28 -8.95
C MET A 130 -19.69 8.27 -9.18
N GLU A 131 -20.47 8.44 -8.12
CA GLU A 131 -21.93 8.46 -8.16
C GLU A 131 -22.51 9.66 -7.38
N GLU A 132 -23.83 9.77 -7.32
CA GLU A 132 -24.49 10.74 -6.44
C GLU A 132 -24.12 10.45 -4.97
N LEU A 133 -23.38 11.37 -4.35
CA LEU A 133 -22.95 11.26 -2.97
C LEU A 133 -24.09 11.64 -2.03
N LYS A 134 -24.59 10.66 -1.28
CA LYS A 134 -25.56 10.84 -0.20
C LYS A 134 -24.85 10.80 1.13
N TRP A 135 -24.55 11.97 1.69
CA TRP A 135 -23.78 12.07 2.92
C TRP A 135 -24.53 11.47 4.12
N PRO A 136 -23.92 10.57 4.91
CA PRO A 136 -24.57 10.00 6.08
C PRO A 136 -24.78 11.06 7.17
N THR A 137 -25.94 11.03 7.81
CA THR A 137 -26.30 11.94 8.92
C THR A 137 -26.11 11.30 10.29
N ALA A 138 -25.44 10.16 10.36
CA ALA A 138 -25.16 9.40 11.58
C ALA A 138 -23.78 8.74 11.49
N GLY A 139 -23.27 8.22 12.61
CA GLY A 139 -21.95 7.61 12.67
C GLY A 139 -20.83 8.64 12.55
N LEU A 140 -19.64 8.19 12.14
CA LEU A 140 -18.45 9.03 12.07
C LEU A 140 -18.62 10.20 11.09
N ALA A 141 -19.28 10.00 9.95
CA ALA A 141 -19.49 11.06 8.94
C ALA A 141 -20.30 12.26 9.47
N ALA A 142 -21.12 12.07 10.51
CA ALA A 142 -21.87 13.15 11.15
C ALA A 142 -21.00 14.05 12.05
N LEU A 143 -19.75 13.64 12.32
CA LEU A 143 -18.79 14.40 13.11
C LEU A 143 -18.06 15.47 12.30
N ILE A 144 -18.25 15.52 10.98
CA ILE A 144 -17.68 16.54 10.10
C ILE A 144 -18.79 17.16 9.25
N PRO A 145 -18.61 18.40 8.73
CA PRO A 145 -19.59 19.02 7.85
C PRO A 145 -19.74 18.24 6.55
N GLU A 146 -20.93 18.24 5.96
CA GLU A 146 -21.13 17.66 4.61
C GLU A 146 -20.31 18.47 3.58
N PRO A 147 -19.55 17.82 2.67
CA PRO A 147 -18.84 18.51 1.61
C PRO A 147 -19.79 19.19 0.63
N GLU A 148 -19.30 20.23 -0.05
CA GLU A 148 -20.09 21.00 -1.02
C GLU A 148 -20.52 20.13 -2.21
N SER A 149 -19.56 19.37 -2.77
CA SER A 149 -19.82 18.45 -3.88
C SER A 149 -20.77 17.32 -3.47
N LYS A 150 -21.68 17.00 -4.40
CA LYS A 150 -22.64 15.88 -4.30
C LYS A 150 -22.27 14.73 -5.22
N ASN A 151 -21.02 14.70 -5.69
CA ASN A 151 -20.48 13.65 -6.54
C ASN A 151 -19.34 12.95 -5.79
N GLY A 152 -19.37 11.63 -5.71
CA GLY A 152 -18.40 10.88 -4.94
C GLY A 152 -18.84 9.46 -4.65
N LYS A 153 -18.15 8.83 -3.72
CA LYS A 153 -18.38 7.44 -3.34
C LYS A 153 -18.01 7.19 -1.89
N ILE A 154 -18.92 6.58 -1.14
CA ILE A 154 -18.63 6.05 0.19
C ILE A 154 -17.99 4.67 0.01
N VAL A 155 -16.76 4.52 0.49
CA VAL A 155 -15.98 3.28 0.40
C VAL A 155 -16.23 2.40 1.63
N LYS A 156 -16.40 2.99 2.81
CA LYS A 156 -16.71 2.29 4.06
C LYS A 156 -17.48 3.22 5.00
N ASP A 157 -18.48 2.66 5.68
CA ASP A 157 -19.24 3.32 6.74
C ASP A 157 -19.56 2.29 7.82
N SER A 158 -18.79 2.33 8.91
CA SER A 158 -18.96 1.51 10.10
C SER A 158 -18.69 2.33 11.36
N SER A 159 -18.93 1.72 12.54
CA SER A 159 -18.75 2.38 13.83
C SER A 159 -17.31 2.80 14.11
N ASP A 160 -16.34 2.09 13.54
CA ASP A 160 -14.90 2.27 13.76
C ASP A 160 -14.21 3.01 12.61
N ARG A 161 -14.77 3.00 11.39
CA ARG A 161 -14.13 3.60 10.23
C ARG A 161 -15.14 4.12 9.21
N PHE A 162 -14.95 5.36 8.78
CA PHE A 162 -15.65 5.94 7.64
C PHE A 162 -14.63 6.41 6.60
N THR A 163 -14.86 6.08 5.32
CA THR A 163 -14.01 6.53 4.22
C THR A 163 -14.85 6.88 3.01
N ALA A 164 -14.61 8.04 2.39
CA ALA A 164 -15.28 8.48 1.18
C ALA A 164 -14.33 9.25 0.26
N ASN A 165 -14.57 9.15 -1.05
CA ASN A 165 -13.94 9.99 -2.06
C ASN A 165 -14.99 10.97 -2.60
N VAL A 166 -14.64 12.25 -2.64
CA VAL A 166 -15.50 13.35 -3.06
C VAL A 166 -14.91 13.95 -4.32
N ALA A 167 -15.60 13.79 -5.44
CA ALA A 167 -15.20 14.34 -6.74
C ALA A 167 -15.63 15.81 -6.86
N ASP A 168 -15.24 16.45 -7.96
CA ASP A 168 -15.55 17.87 -8.24
C ASP A 168 -15.11 18.81 -7.10
N THR A 169 -14.04 18.44 -6.39
CA THR A 169 -13.47 19.21 -5.28
C THR A 169 -12.11 19.72 -5.70
N THR A 170 -12.01 21.00 -6.09
CA THR A 170 -10.71 21.58 -6.45
C THR A 170 -9.77 21.61 -5.24
N ILE A 171 -8.47 21.83 -5.46
CA ILE A 171 -7.51 21.98 -4.36
C ILE A 171 -7.89 23.11 -3.38
N ASP A 172 -8.53 24.17 -3.87
CA ASP A 172 -9.00 25.29 -3.03
C ASP A 172 -10.26 24.90 -2.23
N ASP A 173 -11.17 24.14 -2.83
CA ASP A 173 -12.35 23.59 -2.13
C ASP A 173 -11.93 22.60 -1.04
N TYR A 174 -10.95 21.75 -1.35
CA TYR A 174 -10.32 20.83 -0.39
C TYR A 174 -9.72 21.59 0.80
N LYS A 175 -8.91 22.64 0.54
CA LYS A 175 -8.29 23.47 1.59
C LYS A 175 -9.37 24.18 2.43
N THR A 176 -10.43 24.67 1.78
CA THR A 176 -11.57 25.28 2.46
C THR A 176 -12.27 24.27 3.36
N TYR A 177 -12.48 23.04 2.88
CA TYR A 177 -13.10 21.96 3.65
C TYR A 177 -12.26 21.52 4.85
N GLY A 178 -10.93 21.46 4.71
CA GLY A 178 -10.03 21.26 5.85
C GLY A 178 -10.19 22.32 6.95
N GLY A 179 -10.35 23.59 6.56
CA GLY A 179 -10.68 24.67 7.49
C GLY A 179 -12.03 24.49 8.17
N LEU A 180 -13.06 24.06 7.43
CA LEU A 180 -14.37 23.76 8.00
C LEU A 180 -14.29 22.60 9.02
N CYS A 181 -13.55 21.53 8.72
CA CYS A 181 -13.35 20.42 9.65
C CYS A 181 -12.61 20.84 10.92
N TYR A 182 -11.61 21.73 10.79
CA TYR A 182 -10.92 22.33 11.93
C TYR A 182 -11.91 23.11 12.82
N ASP A 183 -12.72 24.00 12.24
CA ASP A 183 -13.75 24.76 12.95
C ASP A 183 -14.85 23.87 13.54
N TYR A 184 -15.05 22.67 12.98
CA TYR A 184 -16.00 21.66 13.46
C TYR A 184 -15.44 20.78 14.59
N GLY A 185 -14.22 21.05 15.07
CA GLY A 185 -13.65 20.43 16.27
C GLY A 185 -12.45 19.53 16.03
N PHE A 186 -12.04 19.30 14.78
CA PHE A 186 -10.81 18.57 14.45
C PHE A 186 -9.58 19.50 14.52
N ALA A 187 -9.27 19.96 15.72
CA ALA A 187 -8.24 20.96 15.99
C ALA A 187 -7.08 20.47 16.86
N TYR A 188 -7.07 19.18 17.22
CA TYR A 188 -6.06 18.57 18.11
C TYR A 188 -5.00 17.81 17.31
N ASP A 189 -3.73 17.95 17.73
CA ASP A 189 -2.57 17.29 17.13
C ASP A 189 -2.60 17.31 15.58
N TYR A 190 -2.88 18.49 15.04
CA TYR A 190 -3.09 18.65 13.61
C TYR A 190 -1.77 18.75 12.84
N ASP A 191 -1.76 18.19 11.65
CA ASP A 191 -0.70 18.31 10.67
C ASP A 191 -1.34 18.64 9.32
N ASN A 192 -0.89 19.73 8.70
CA ASN A 192 -1.51 20.29 7.51
C ASN A 192 -0.43 20.65 6.48
N GLY A 193 -0.63 20.20 5.25
CA GLY A 193 0.24 20.45 4.10
C GLY A 193 -0.54 20.95 2.89
N ASP A 194 0.09 20.90 1.72
CA ASP A 194 -0.56 21.34 0.48
C ASP A 194 -1.67 20.39 0.04
N ASP A 195 -1.52 19.10 0.31
CA ASP A 195 -2.35 17.99 -0.17
C ASP A 195 -2.88 17.08 0.97
N TYR A 196 -2.63 17.41 2.23
CA TYR A 196 -3.13 16.64 3.37
C TYR A 196 -3.53 17.52 4.56
N PHE A 197 -4.54 17.07 5.32
CA PHE A 197 -4.93 17.63 6.61
C PHE A 197 -5.28 16.48 7.53
N ASN A 198 -4.53 16.33 8.62
CA ASN A 198 -4.75 15.32 9.63
C ASN A 198 -5.02 16.02 10.95
N ALA A 199 -5.99 15.55 11.73
CA ALA A 199 -6.27 16.08 13.05
C ALA A 199 -7.12 15.12 13.87
N TYR A 200 -7.16 15.33 15.17
CA TYR A 200 -8.07 14.68 16.09
C TYR A 200 -9.13 15.65 16.58
N ASN A 201 -10.30 15.11 16.98
CA ASN A 201 -11.27 15.84 17.78
C ASN A 201 -11.06 15.58 19.29
N GLU A 202 -11.89 16.19 20.14
CA GLU A 202 -11.81 16.04 21.61
C GLU A 202 -12.07 14.60 22.09
N ASP A 203 -12.84 13.83 21.33
CA ASP A 203 -13.18 12.43 21.62
C ASP A 203 -12.11 11.45 21.13
N GLY A 204 -11.02 11.94 20.52
CA GLY A 204 -9.93 11.10 20.01
C GLY A 204 -10.21 10.44 18.66
N VAL A 205 -11.27 10.84 17.95
CA VAL A 205 -11.51 10.42 16.57
C VAL A 205 -10.47 11.07 15.67
N TYR A 206 -9.81 10.26 14.83
CA TYR A 206 -8.81 10.73 13.88
C TYR A 206 -9.44 11.04 12.53
N LEU A 207 -9.24 12.25 12.02
CA LEU A 207 -9.58 12.68 10.67
C LEU A 207 -8.32 12.76 9.81
N ARG A 208 -8.39 12.21 8.61
CA ARG A 208 -7.44 12.39 7.52
C ARG A 208 -8.19 12.85 6.27
N LEU A 209 -7.80 14.01 5.76
CA LEU A 209 -8.15 14.50 4.44
C LEU A 209 -6.92 14.44 3.53
N ARG A 210 -7.12 14.05 2.27
CA ARG A 210 -6.09 14.11 1.22
C ARG A 210 -6.67 14.68 -0.06
N TYR A 211 -5.88 15.49 -0.76
CA TYR A 211 -6.13 15.83 -2.15
C TYR A 211 -5.45 14.80 -3.04
N GLU A 212 -6.22 13.97 -3.73
CA GLU A 212 -5.70 12.87 -4.55
C GLU A 212 -5.30 13.31 -5.96
N GLY A 213 -5.53 14.58 -6.29
CA GLY A 213 -5.39 15.14 -7.62
C GLY A 213 -6.67 15.02 -8.45
N ASN A 214 -6.72 15.71 -9.58
CA ASN A 214 -7.85 15.70 -10.51
C ASN A 214 -9.20 16.04 -9.85
N ASN A 215 -9.19 17.02 -8.96
CA ASN A 215 -10.36 17.48 -8.21
C ASN A 215 -11.03 16.39 -7.33
N VAL A 216 -10.25 15.47 -6.77
CA VAL A 216 -10.75 14.45 -5.85
C VAL A 216 -10.16 14.66 -4.46
N MET A 217 -11.03 14.75 -3.46
CA MET A 217 -10.68 14.74 -2.04
C MET A 217 -11.02 13.38 -1.44
N SER A 218 -10.07 12.75 -0.76
CA SER A 218 -10.32 11.59 0.10
C SER A 218 -10.54 12.03 1.54
N ILE A 219 -11.54 11.45 2.18
CA ILE A 219 -11.92 11.66 3.58
C ILE A 219 -11.84 10.31 4.30
N SER A 220 -11.13 10.26 5.43
CA SER A 220 -11.08 9.10 6.32
C SER A 220 -11.25 9.53 7.77
N LEU A 221 -12.16 8.87 8.48
CA LEU A 221 -12.38 9.00 9.91
C LEU A 221 -12.19 7.64 10.59
N GLU A 222 -11.50 7.63 11.72
CA GLU A 222 -11.22 6.44 12.50
C GLU A 222 -11.53 6.70 13.97
N ALA A 223 -12.39 5.84 14.56
CA ALA A 223 -12.70 5.92 15.98
C ALA A 223 -11.47 5.53 16.81
N PRO A 224 -11.31 6.08 18.02
CA PRO A 224 -10.28 5.60 18.93
C PRO A 224 -10.54 4.13 19.29
N GLU A 225 -9.46 3.36 19.46
CA GLU A 225 -9.54 2.00 20.00
C GLU A 225 -10.19 2.05 21.41
N GLU A 226 -11.31 1.35 21.58
CA GLU A 226 -12.00 1.20 22.86
C GLU A 226 -11.04 0.54 23.86
N THR A 227 -10.36 1.35 24.67
CA THR A 227 -9.61 0.85 25.81
C THR A 227 -10.65 0.42 26.84
N THR A 228 -10.93 -0.88 26.94
CA THR A 228 -11.80 -1.44 28.00
C THR A 228 -11.15 -1.23 29.37
N ALA A 229 -11.30 -0.03 29.93
CA ALA A 229 -10.98 0.27 31.30
C ALA A 229 -12.11 -0.29 32.19
N ALA A 230 -11.84 -1.40 32.87
CA ALA A 230 -12.71 -1.89 33.93
C ALA A 230 -12.80 -0.84 35.06
N PRO A 231 -13.98 -0.62 35.67
CA PRO A 231 -14.15 0.43 36.68
C PRO A 231 -13.54 -0.02 38.02
N GLU A 232 -12.46 0.65 38.45
CA GLU A 232 -11.96 0.52 39.81
C GLU A 232 -12.95 1.13 40.80
N THR A 233 -13.55 0.27 41.64
CA THR A 233 -14.40 0.69 42.75
C THR A 233 -13.57 0.88 44.02
N THR A 234 -13.79 2.03 44.63
CA THR A 234 -13.24 2.66 45.84
C THR A 234 -13.01 1.83 47.12
N ALA A 235 -11.83 2.08 47.73
CA ALA A 235 -11.52 2.47 49.13
C ALA A 235 -11.54 1.45 50.31
N ALA A 236 -10.37 1.32 50.99
CA ALA A 236 -10.11 1.60 52.44
C ALA A 236 -8.62 1.31 52.82
N PRO A 237 -8.04 1.91 53.90
CA PRO A 237 -6.67 2.46 53.88
C PRO A 237 -5.59 1.82 54.81
N GLU A 238 -4.34 2.19 54.48
CA GLU A 238 -3.10 2.35 55.28
C GLU A 238 -2.57 1.21 56.19
N THR A 239 -1.37 0.69 55.91
CA THR A 239 -0.22 0.71 56.87
C THR A 239 1.13 0.60 56.13
N GLN A 240 2.14 1.32 56.64
CA GLN A 240 3.44 1.65 56.04
C GLN A 240 4.45 0.49 55.87
N ALA A 241 5.39 0.76 54.95
CA ALA A 241 6.56 0.02 54.45
C ALA A 241 7.40 -0.81 55.46
N PRO A 242 8.17 -1.79 54.96
CA PRO A 242 9.54 -1.46 54.52
C PRO A 242 9.89 -1.97 53.12
N GLU A 243 10.66 -1.15 52.40
CA GLU A 243 11.35 -1.49 51.16
C GLU A 243 12.07 -2.84 51.29
N THR A 244 11.67 -3.80 50.46
CA THR A 244 12.46 -5.00 50.17
C THR A 244 12.55 -5.10 48.65
N GLN A 245 13.75 -4.83 48.13
CA GLN A 245 14.12 -4.98 46.73
C GLN A 245 14.02 -6.45 46.32
N ALA A 246 13.27 -6.72 45.25
CA ALA A 246 13.62 -7.59 44.11
C ALA A 246 12.37 -7.97 43.30
N PRO A 247 12.44 -8.10 41.97
CA PRO A 247 13.21 -7.31 41.03
C PRO A 247 12.30 -6.63 40.00
N GLU A 248 12.65 -5.39 39.66
CA GLU A 248 12.37 -4.85 38.32
C GLU A 248 12.85 -5.87 37.29
N THR A 249 11.99 -6.26 36.36
CA THR A 249 12.49 -6.73 35.06
C THR A 249 12.45 -5.55 34.12
N GLN A 250 13.28 -4.54 34.42
CA GLN A 250 13.84 -3.68 33.39
C GLN A 250 15.06 -4.39 32.81
N GLY A 251 15.04 -4.53 31.49
CA GLY A 251 16.20 -4.90 30.69
C GLY A 251 16.31 -6.38 30.40
N GLN A 252 15.95 -6.76 29.17
CA GLN A 252 16.91 -7.55 28.43
C GLN A 252 17.34 -6.77 27.18
N ALA A 253 18.38 -5.97 27.38
CA ALA A 253 19.33 -5.69 26.34
C ALA A 253 19.88 -7.04 25.81
N ASP A 254 19.99 -7.14 24.48
CA ASP A 254 21.03 -7.91 23.80
C ASP A 254 21.36 -9.30 24.39
N SER A 255 20.37 -10.21 24.43
CA SER A 255 20.61 -11.58 24.90
C SER A 255 21.24 -12.49 23.85
N GLY A 256 21.28 -12.08 22.58
CA GLY A 256 21.64 -12.95 21.47
C GLY A 256 20.77 -14.21 21.32
N ILE A 257 19.65 -14.31 22.05
CA ILE A 257 18.75 -15.47 22.05
C ILE A 257 17.46 -15.09 21.35
N ILE A 258 17.01 -15.96 20.43
CA ILE A 258 15.76 -15.79 19.69
C ILE A 258 14.60 -16.22 20.58
N ARG A 259 13.66 -15.31 20.88
CA ARG A 259 12.45 -15.62 21.65
C ARG A 259 11.59 -16.67 20.91
N PRO A 260 11.02 -17.67 21.62
CA PRO A 260 10.24 -18.73 20.99
C PRO A 260 9.08 -18.23 20.13
N GLU A 261 8.35 -17.20 20.59
CA GLU A 261 7.22 -16.60 19.88
C GLU A 261 7.65 -15.88 18.59
N ILE A 262 8.82 -15.24 18.60
CA ILE A 262 9.41 -14.60 17.42
C ILE A 262 9.89 -15.67 16.44
N LYS A 263 10.54 -16.72 16.95
CA LYS A 263 10.97 -17.84 16.13
C LYS A 263 9.79 -18.53 15.45
N GLU A 264 8.71 -18.77 16.18
CA GLU A 264 7.50 -19.42 15.66
C GLU A 264 6.85 -18.60 14.54
N ALA A 265 6.75 -17.27 14.68
CA ALA A 265 6.22 -16.39 13.65
C ALA A 265 7.12 -16.33 12.39
N ILE A 266 8.44 -16.32 12.57
CA ILE A 266 9.38 -16.32 11.44
C ILE A 266 9.40 -17.69 10.74
N ASP A 267 9.30 -18.79 11.50
CA ASP A 267 9.23 -20.16 10.96
C ASP A 267 7.90 -20.41 10.22
N SER A 268 6.79 -19.87 10.74
CA SER A 268 5.47 -19.98 10.08
C SER A 268 5.46 -19.23 8.74
N TYR A 269 6.16 -18.09 8.65
CA TYR A 269 6.41 -17.40 7.39
C TYR A 269 7.18 -18.27 6.39
N GLU A 270 8.29 -18.89 6.80
CA GLU A 270 9.07 -19.77 5.90
C GLU A 270 8.26 -20.98 5.43
N ALA A 271 7.48 -21.59 6.33
CA ALA A 271 6.61 -22.71 6.01
C ALA A 271 5.50 -22.32 5.01
N PHE A 272 4.92 -21.13 5.16
CA PHE A 272 3.96 -20.60 4.20
C PHE A 272 4.59 -20.43 2.80
N ILE A 273 5.81 -19.90 2.73
CA ILE A 273 6.54 -19.77 1.45
C ILE A 273 6.83 -21.14 0.82
N ASP A 274 7.17 -22.16 1.62
CA ASP A 274 7.34 -23.53 1.13
C ASP A 274 6.03 -24.08 0.52
N GLU A 275 4.91 -23.94 1.22
CA GLU A 275 3.60 -24.35 0.73
C GLU A 275 3.19 -23.60 -0.54
N TYR A 276 3.41 -22.28 -0.59
CA TYR A 276 3.16 -21.45 -1.76
C TYR A 276 4.01 -21.91 -2.95
N CYS A 277 5.30 -22.17 -2.75
CA CYS A 277 6.19 -22.66 -3.80
C CYS A 277 5.75 -24.04 -4.32
N GLU A 278 5.32 -24.94 -3.45
CA GLU A 278 4.81 -26.27 -3.84
C GLU A 278 3.49 -26.17 -4.61
N PHE A 279 2.57 -25.30 -4.16
CA PHE A 279 1.34 -25.00 -4.88
C PHE A 279 1.63 -24.48 -6.29
N MET A 280 2.53 -23.50 -6.41
CA MET A 280 2.86 -22.86 -7.68
C MET A 280 3.50 -23.82 -8.70
N LYS A 281 4.28 -24.81 -8.27
CA LYS A 281 4.83 -25.86 -9.16
C LYS A 281 3.77 -26.69 -9.87
N ASN A 282 2.58 -26.82 -9.27
CA ASN A 282 1.48 -27.64 -9.80
C ASN A 282 0.26 -26.80 -10.21
N TYR A 283 0.38 -25.47 -10.20
CA TYR A 283 -0.74 -24.57 -10.44
C TYR A 283 -1.21 -24.63 -11.90
N ASN A 284 -2.52 -24.75 -12.08
CA ASN A 284 -3.16 -24.69 -13.38
C ASN A 284 -4.42 -23.82 -13.29
N ALA A 285 -4.41 -22.69 -13.99
CA ALA A 285 -5.51 -21.72 -13.98
C ALA A 285 -6.85 -22.28 -14.50
N SER A 286 -6.83 -23.40 -15.23
CA SER A 286 -8.04 -24.07 -15.73
C SER A 286 -8.57 -25.17 -14.78
N ASP A 287 -7.84 -25.49 -13.71
CA ASP A 287 -8.24 -26.51 -12.73
C ASP A 287 -8.96 -25.86 -11.54
N LEU A 288 -10.29 -25.97 -11.54
CA LEU A 288 -11.16 -25.42 -10.49
C LEU A 288 -10.91 -26.03 -9.10
N THR A 289 -10.21 -27.17 -8.99
CA THR A 289 -9.81 -27.74 -7.70
C THR A 289 -8.67 -26.97 -7.03
N MET A 290 -7.91 -26.17 -7.80
CA MET A 290 -6.86 -25.30 -7.29
C MET A 290 -7.41 -24.01 -6.66
N LEU A 291 -8.65 -23.62 -6.97
CA LEU A 291 -9.31 -22.44 -6.39
C LEU A 291 -9.53 -22.61 -4.88
N ALA A 292 -9.90 -23.82 -4.43
CA ALA A 292 -10.07 -24.10 -3.01
C ALA A 292 -8.74 -24.00 -2.25
N LYS A 293 -7.67 -24.60 -2.80
CA LYS A 293 -6.31 -24.51 -2.24
C LYS A 293 -5.79 -23.07 -2.25
N TYR A 294 -6.14 -22.29 -3.27
CA TYR A 294 -5.81 -20.86 -3.33
C TYR A 294 -6.52 -20.07 -2.21
N MET A 295 -7.82 -20.32 -1.96
CA MET A 295 -8.53 -19.70 -0.84
C MET A 295 -7.97 -20.10 0.54
N GLU A 296 -7.47 -21.33 0.67
CA GLU A 296 -6.75 -21.77 1.88
C GLU A 296 -5.43 -21.02 2.06
N LEU A 297 -4.66 -20.78 0.99
CA LEU A 297 -3.44 -19.95 1.05
C LEU A 297 -3.75 -18.50 1.44
N VAL A 298 -4.79 -17.89 0.88
CA VAL A 298 -5.24 -16.54 1.27
C VAL A 298 -5.65 -16.50 2.75
N SER A 299 -6.31 -17.55 3.26
CA SER A 299 -6.68 -17.61 4.68
C SER A 299 -5.46 -17.75 5.59
N LYS A 300 -4.43 -18.50 5.17
CA LYS A 300 -3.16 -18.62 5.90
C LYS A 300 -2.34 -17.33 5.86
N GLU A 301 -2.39 -16.58 4.76
CA GLU A 301 -1.78 -15.26 4.63
C GLU A 301 -2.37 -14.29 5.67
N LEU A 302 -3.70 -14.24 5.80
CA LEU A 302 -4.37 -13.40 6.80
C LEU A 302 -4.01 -13.78 8.25
N GLU A 303 -3.83 -15.08 8.52
CA GLU A 303 -3.42 -15.53 9.85
C GLU A 303 -1.96 -15.17 10.15
N MET A 304 -1.08 -15.28 9.16
CA MET A 304 0.31 -14.83 9.27
C MET A 304 0.39 -13.31 9.53
N THR A 305 -0.42 -12.50 8.83
CA THR A 305 -0.48 -11.05 9.08
C THR A 305 -0.77 -10.75 10.55
N LYS A 306 -1.76 -11.42 11.15
CA LYS A 306 -2.06 -11.26 12.59
C LYS A 306 -0.92 -11.69 13.51
N GLN A 307 -0.22 -12.77 13.16
CA GLN A 307 0.95 -13.22 13.94
C GLN A 307 2.07 -12.18 13.91
N PHE A 308 2.29 -11.53 12.76
CA PHE A 308 3.29 -10.47 12.61
C PHE A 308 2.86 -9.15 13.28
N GLU A 309 1.58 -8.77 13.22
CA GLU A 309 1.03 -7.62 13.95
C GLU A 309 1.17 -7.81 15.47
N ALA A 310 0.92 -9.03 15.97
CA ALA A 310 1.04 -9.35 17.39
C ALA A 310 2.48 -9.20 17.93
N ILE A 311 3.49 -9.34 17.06
CA ILE A 311 4.91 -9.15 17.41
C ILE A 311 5.46 -7.79 16.95
N GLU A 312 4.70 -6.98 16.21
CA GLU A 312 5.14 -5.69 15.65
C GLU A 312 5.51 -4.67 16.74
N ASN A 313 4.86 -4.77 17.91
CA ASN A 313 5.13 -3.94 19.07
C ASN A 313 6.32 -4.42 19.91
N ASN A 314 6.96 -5.53 19.55
CA ASN A 314 8.14 -6.04 20.24
C ASN A 314 9.41 -5.55 19.54
N ASP A 315 10.30 -4.89 20.29
CA ASP A 315 11.66 -4.62 19.81
C ASP A 315 12.38 -5.96 19.60
N LEU A 316 12.75 -6.29 18.35
CA LEU A 316 13.61 -7.44 18.07
C LEU A 316 15.03 -7.16 18.54
N ASN A 317 15.65 -8.19 19.12
CA ASN A 317 17.08 -8.15 19.40
C ASN A 317 17.92 -8.47 18.15
N ASP A 318 19.24 -8.34 18.25
CA ASP A 318 20.15 -8.51 17.12
C ASP A 318 20.13 -9.94 16.54
N ALA A 319 19.97 -10.97 17.40
CA ALA A 319 19.88 -12.36 16.95
C ALA A 319 18.56 -12.67 16.25
N GLU A 320 17.45 -12.11 16.73
CA GLU A 320 16.13 -12.21 16.10
C GLU A 320 16.08 -11.49 14.75
N THR A 321 16.71 -10.31 14.68
CA THR A 321 16.84 -9.55 13.44
C THR A 321 17.70 -10.31 12.42
N ALA A 322 18.82 -10.88 12.85
CA ALA A 322 19.66 -11.70 11.97
C ALA A 322 18.93 -12.96 11.50
N TYR A 323 18.19 -13.62 12.39
CA TYR A 323 17.39 -14.80 12.07
C TYR A 323 16.29 -14.51 11.04
N PHE A 324 15.58 -13.39 11.22
CA PHE A 324 14.58 -12.93 10.27
C PHE A 324 15.20 -12.68 8.88
N LEU A 325 16.34 -11.97 8.80
CA LEU A 325 17.01 -11.68 7.53
C LEU A 325 17.52 -12.96 6.84
N GLU A 326 17.98 -13.96 7.59
CA GLU A 326 18.41 -15.25 7.04
C GLU A 326 17.23 -16.03 6.45
N VAL A 327 16.11 -16.08 7.18
CA VAL A 327 14.88 -16.72 6.73
C VAL A 327 14.31 -16.01 5.51
N GLU A 328 14.30 -14.67 5.51
CA GLU A 328 13.88 -13.85 4.36
C GLU A 328 14.72 -14.16 3.12
N LEU A 329 16.05 -14.29 3.27
CA LEU A 329 16.93 -14.66 2.16
C LEU A 329 16.61 -16.06 1.61
N ARG A 330 16.39 -17.05 2.48
CA ARG A 330 15.98 -18.41 2.04
C ARG A 330 14.64 -18.41 1.32
N CYS A 331 13.67 -17.68 1.86
CA CYS A 331 12.36 -17.52 1.23
C CYS A 331 12.48 -16.90 -0.17
N ASN A 332 13.25 -15.82 -0.31
CA ASN A 332 13.50 -15.18 -1.60
C ASN A 332 14.19 -16.11 -2.60
N GLN A 333 15.12 -16.96 -2.14
CA GLN A 333 15.74 -17.99 -2.99
C GLN A 333 14.72 -19.04 -3.45
N LYS A 334 13.90 -19.58 -2.55
CA LYS A 334 12.84 -20.56 -2.88
C LYS A 334 11.82 -20.02 -3.89
N LEU A 335 11.41 -18.76 -3.71
CA LEU A 335 10.52 -18.07 -4.64
C LEU A 335 11.16 -17.90 -6.02
N SER A 336 12.43 -17.46 -6.05
CA SER A 336 13.18 -17.30 -7.30
C SER A 336 13.39 -18.64 -8.03
N GLU A 337 13.71 -19.73 -7.32
CA GLU A 337 13.87 -21.05 -7.93
C GLU A 337 12.54 -21.61 -8.45
N THR A 338 11.46 -21.41 -7.71
CA THR A 338 10.12 -21.84 -8.12
C THR A 338 9.68 -21.11 -9.38
N ALA A 339 9.90 -19.78 -9.44
CA ALA A 339 9.67 -18.97 -10.62
C ALA A 339 10.45 -19.46 -11.85
N VAL A 340 11.74 -19.81 -11.69
CA VAL A 340 12.56 -20.37 -12.78
C VAL A 340 12.06 -21.75 -13.24
N ASN A 341 11.59 -22.60 -12.31
CA ASN A 341 11.10 -23.94 -12.63
C ASN A 341 9.73 -23.93 -13.32
N ILE A 342 8.86 -22.94 -13.05
CA ILE A 342 7.58 -22.77 -13.74
C ILE A 342 7.77 -22.25 -15.18
N ALA A 343 8.89 -21.56 -15.43
CA ALA A 343 9.17 -20.91 -16.70
C ALA A 343 9.89 -21.81 -17.74
N ASN A 344 10.37 -23.01 -17.36
CA ASN A 344 11.05 -23.97 -18.25
C ASN A 344 10.18 -25.19 -18.56
#